data_AF-A0AAP6BJ60-F1
#
_entry.id   AF-A0AAP6BJ60-F1
#
_cell.length_a   1.000
_cell.length_b   1.000
_cell.length_c   1.000
_cell.angle_alpha   90.00
_cell.angle_beta   90.00
_cell.angle_gamma   90.00
#
_symmetry.space_group_name_H-M   'P 1'
#
loop_
_entity.id
_entity.type
_entity.pdbx_description
1 polymer ?
#
loop_
_entity_poly.entity_id
_entity_poly.type
_entity_poly.pdbx_seq_one_letter_code
_entity_poly.pdbx_strand_id
1 'polypeptide(L)'
;MTFPRRALCLSLLPGALVLGLLGAVPSPARADDSAPETDRAKAVQLWETGGPGVKEAAEAALVGGDDAVTTFLSQAADLSYSDDRVATSRLYDLGGAGLREAVRNALKSNSADTIRAFLKDGWQAPLFQDQRVQVAQIINAGGPEVRKAGIAALDSGSPDKIREFLTHGQFDRREQDERVEVARIIAAGGAGVQAAGRLAIDGTAADVHEFLQVGQYTARAHDQEHATIARLDAQAAKSGKAAAAAARAARAATTVKQARIHAATARKAAAAAGADVTEAKKVHDLAVRTDAVKLAARTNEAITRARGLKAQEDQRAAGRQAAVRAAENLRVEADKLAGQAADTGSDPAKLAPEGRAVALATAKTGRPRSRSAALVALAGSDTDIAAYLRTGRKDADAQDDRADAEHLAETADFPEVRAAAAKALQGDGAAVSAFLATGQYEVVKQQMRLRVVRALTGAGPIETEAINKALDADTADALHQFLATGEALARTQDERVRAAQLFGSSGAEVRAAAHVALEGPADLLHAFITTGRSRAQRQDQLAATHETQIRQLITHAAGIAATARKNAAEAGRATSR
;
A
#
# COMPACT_ATOMS: atom_id res chain seq x y z
N MET A 1 12.29 -18.48 -29.59
CA MET A 1 12.50 -17.33 -28.70
C MET A 1 11.33 -17.28 -27.74
N THR A 2 11.60 -17.63 -26.49
CA THR A 2 10.66 -17.85 -25.39
C THR A 2 10.23 -16.51 -24.78
N PHE A 3 8.92 -16.29 -24.65
CA PHE A 3 8.36 -15.13 -23.94
C PHE A 3 8.27 -15.41 -22.44
N PRO A 4 8.94 -14.63 -21.57
CA PRO A 4 8.80 -14.76 -20.13
C PRO A 4 7.67 -13.85 -19.61
N ARG A 5 6.70 -14.47 -18.94
CA ARG A 5 5.80 -13.80 -17.99
C ARG A 5 6.57 -13.61 -16.69
N ARG A 6 6.81 -12.35 -16.30
CA ARG A 6 7.38 -11.98 -15.00
C ARG A 6 6.33 -12.17 -13.91
N ALA A 7 6.46 -13.22 -13.11
CA ALA A 7 5.98 -13.26 -11.74
C ALA A 7 7.17 -12.92 -10.83
N LEU A 8 6.99 -11.91 -9.97
CA LEU A 8 7.95 -11.50 -8.96
C LEU A 8 8.00 -12.57 -7.85
N CYS A 9 8.94 -13.50 -7.96
CA CYS A 9 9.48 -14.25 -6.83
C CYS A 9 10.96 -13.86 -6.71
N LEU A 10 11.29 -13.17 -5.63
CA LEU A 10 12.65 -12.84 -5.27
C LEU A 10 13.30 -14.11 -4.68
N SER A 11 13.97 -14.90 -5.52
CA SER A 11 14.95 -15.89 -5.06
C SER A 11 16.26 -15.66 -5.82
N LEU A 12 17.25 -15.18 -5.08
CA LEU A 12 18.63 -15.08 -5.52
C LEU A 12 19.26 -16.47 -5.41
N LEU A 13 19.56 -17.08 -6.55
CA LEU A 13 20.49 -18.20 -6.72
C LEU A 13 21.59 -17.74 -7.68
N PRO A 14 22.88 -17.87 -7.35
CA PRO A 14 23.90 -18.13 -8.33
C PRO A 14 24.15 -19.64 -8.40
N GLY A 15 24.12 -20.17 -9.63
CA GLY A 15 24.44 -21.55 -9.91
C GLY A 15 25.93 -21.87 -9.72
N ALA A 16 26.20 -23.12 -9.37
CA ALA A 16 27.42 -23.81 -9.74
C ALA A 16 27.09 -25.29 -9.94
N LEU A 17 27.41 -25.76 -11.14
CA LEU A 17 27.31 -27.13 -11.61
C LEU A 17 28.66 -27.80 -11.40
N VAL A 18 28.75 -28.86 -10.59
CA VAL A 18 29.85 -29.83 -10.62
C VAL A 18 29.33 -31.24 -10.28
N LEU A 19 29.74 -32.20 -11.11
CA LEU A 19 29.48 -33.64 -11.06
C LEU A 19 30.05 -34.36 -9.82
N GLY A 20 29.33 -35.40 -9.38
CA GLY A 20 29.90 -36.74 -9.17
C GLY A 20 30.05 -37.23 -7.71
N LEU A 21 29.27 -38.26 -7.31
CA LEU A 21 29.76 -39.64 -7.06
C LEU A 21 28.69 -40.51 -6.36
N LEU A 22 28.19 -41.49 -7.12
CA LEU A 22 27.79 -42.86 -6.76
C LEU A 22 27.35 -43.15 -5.31
N GLY A 23 26.04 -43.19 -5.11
CA GLY A 23 25.38 -44.01 -4.10
C GLY A 23 24.10 -44.56 -4.71
N ALA A 24 23.95 -45.89 -4.75
CA ALA A 24 22.82 -46.57 -5.37
C ALA A 24 21.50 -46.19 -4.67
N VAL A 25 20.78 -45.25 -5.27
CA VAL A 25 19.38 -44.99 -4.95
C VAL A 25 18.58 -46.19 -5.46
N PRO A 26 17.75 -46.87 -4.65
CA PRO A 26 16.73 -47.74 -5.21
C PRO A 26 15.79 -46.85 -6.02
N SER A 27 16.01 -46.84 -7.34
CA SER A 27 15.05 -46.29 -8.29
C SER A 27 13.68 -46.91 -7.98
N PRO A 28 12.61 -46.13 -7.76
CA PRO A 28 11.30 -46.68 -8.06
C PRO A 28 11.38 -47.13 -9.52
N ALA A 29 10.90 -48.33 -9.80
CA ALA A 29 10.72 -48.78 -11.17
C ALA A 29 10.12 -47.62 -11.96
N ARG A 30 10.89 -47.11 -12.93
CA ARG A 30 10.38 -46.20 -13.93
C ARG A 30 9.43 -47.08 -14.73
N ALA A 31 8.16 -47.06 -14.35
CA ALA A 31 7.09 -47.56 -15.19
C ALA A 31 7.31 -46.93 -16.58
N ASP A 32 7.18 -47.76 -17.60
CA ASP A 32 7.16 -47.37 -19.00
C ASP A 32 6.56 -45.97 -19.22
N ASP A 33 7.14 -45.24 -20.16
CA ASP A 33 6.53 -44.10 -20.83
C ASP A 33 5.23 -44.53 -21.54
N SER A 34 4.16 -44.74 -20.78
CA SER A 34 2.77 -44.58 -21.13
C SER A 34 1.96 -44.96 -19.89
N ALA A 35 1.66 -44.00 -19.02
CA ALA A 35 0.45 -44.11 -18.23
C ALA A 35 -0.68 -44.42 -19.23
N PRO A 36 -1.57 -45.40 -18.98
CA PRO A 36 -2.71 -45.59 -19.85
C PRO A 36 -3.39 -44.22 -20.01
N GLU A 37 -3.56 -43.76 -21.25
CA GLU A 37 -4.27 -42.52 -21.57
C GLU A 37 -5.75 -42.68 -21.20
N THR A 38 -6.06 -42.76 -19.92
CA THR A 38 -7.43 -42.80 -19.43
C THR A 38 -8.07 -41.44 -19.72
N ASP A 39 -9.38 -41.46 -19.94
CA ASP A 39 -10.15 -40.22 -20.13
C ASP A 39 -10.01 -39.30 -18.90
N ARG A 40 -9.87 -39.87 -17.70
CA ARG A 40 -9.57 -39.10 -16.48
C ARG A 40 -8.20 -38.45 -16.50
N ALA A 41 -7.16 -39.14 -16.97
CA ALA A 41 -5.83 -38.54 -17.12
C ALA A 41 -5.86 -37.36 -18.10
N LYS A 42 -6.60 -37.48 -19.21
CA LYS A 42 -6.84 -36.37 -20.16
C LYS A 42 -7.59 -35.21 -19.51
N ALA A 43 -8.59 -35.51 -18.69
CA ALA A 43 -9.33 -34.48 -17.96
C ALA A 43 -8.46 -33.75 -16.91
N VAL A 44 -7.60 -34.46 -16.19
CA VAL A 44 -6.61 -33.84 -15.28
C VAL A 44 -5.65 -32.93 -16.06
N GLN A 45 -5.13 -33.39 -17.20
CA GLN A 45 -4.25 -32.57 -18.03
C GLN A 45 -4.93 -31.28 -18.48
N LEU A 46 -6.18 -31.37 -18.97
CA LEU A 46 -6.97 -30.20 -19.36
C LEU A 46 -7.29 -29.27 -18.17
N TRP A 47 -7.49 -29.81 -16.97
CA TRP A 47 -7.63 -29.01 -15.76
C TRP A 47 -6.34 -28.27 -15.38
N GLU A 48 -5.17 -28.86 -15.61
CA GLU A 48 -3.90 -28.21 -15.32
C GLU A 48 -3.60 -27.08 -16.32
N THR A 49 -3.80 -27.34 -17.62
CA THR A 49 -3.37 -26.43 -18.69
C THR A 49 -4.47 -25.53 -19.26
N GLY A 50 -5.74 -25.86 -19.03
CA GLY A 50 -6.90 -25.19 -19.63
C GLY A 50 -7.20 -23.81 -19.07
N GLY A 51 -8.06 -23.07 -19.78
CA GLY A 51 -8.61 -21.80 -19.34
C GLY A 51 -9.67 -21.96 -18.23
N PRO A 52 -10.20 -20.85 -17.67
CA PRO A 52 -11.13 -20.89 -16.55
C PRO A 52 -12.36 -21.79 -16.76
N GLY A 53 -13.02 -21.72 -17.91
CA GLY A 53 -14.18 -22.54 -18.24
C GLY A 53 -13.82 -24.02 -18.44
N VAL A 54 -12.69 -24.31 -19.09
CA VAL A 54 -12.17 -25.70 -19.18
C VAL A 54 -11.87 -26.25 -17.78
N LYS A 55 -11.23 -25.47 -16.90
CA LYS A 55 -10.94 -25.89 -15.54
C LYS A 55 -12.20 -26.18 -14.74
N GLU A 56 -13.16 -25.25 -14.74
CA GLU A 56 -14.42 -25.43 -14.02
C GLU A 56 -15.18 -26.69 -14.48
N ALA A 57 -15.27 -26.91 -15.80
CA ALA A 57 -15.90 -28.09 -16.36
C ALA A 57 -15.12 -29.39 -16.05
N ALA A 58 -13.79 -29.34 -16.10
CA ALA A 58 -12.94 -30.46 -15.72
C ALA A 58 -13.08 -30.81 -14.24
N GLU A 59 -13.20 -29.82 -13.36
CA GLU A 59 -13.41 -30.04 -11.92
C GLU A 59 -14.73 -30.77 -11.66
N ALA A 60 -15.81 -30.33 -12.29
CA ALA A 60 -17.11 -30.99 -12.21
C ALA A 60 -17.04 -32.43 -12.73
N ALA A 61 -16.32 -32.66 -13.84
CA ALA A 61 -16.14 -33.97 -14.42
C ALA A 61 -15.26 -34.90 -13.57
N LEU A 62 -14.19 -34.39 -12.97
CA LEU A 62 -13.24 -35.15 -12.16
C LEU A 62 -13.84 -35.61 -10.83
N VAL A 63 -14.78 -34.85 -10.26
CA VAL A 63 -15.55 -35.29 -9.07
C VAL A 63 -16.73 -36.19 -9.47
N GLY A 64 -17.13 -36.16 -10.74
CA GLY A 64 -18.18 -37.01 -11.30
C GLY A 64 -17.72 -38.41 -11.71
N GLY A 65 -18.68 -39.15 -12.29
CA GLY A 65 -18.47 -40.47 -12.90
C GLY A 65 -17.82 -40.40 -14.28
N ASP A 66 -17.53 -41.56 -14.86
CA ASP A 66 -16.86 -41.66 -16.17
C ASP A 66 -17.68 -41.02 -17.32
N ASP A 67 -19.01 -41.04 -17.22
CA ASP A 67 -19.90 -40.36 -18.17
C ASP A 67 -19.69 -38.83 -18.17
N ALA A 68 -19.46 -38.24 -17.00
CA ALA A 68 -19.19 -36.81 -16.87
C ALA A 68 -17.83 -36.45 -17.49
N VAL A 69 -16.83 -37.32 -17.31
CA VAL A 69 -15.51 -37.19 -17.93
C VAL A 69 -15.62 -37.27 -19.45
N THR A 70 -16.31 -38.28 -19.97
CA THR A 70 -16.53 -38.46 -21.42
C THR A 70 -17.25 -37.25 -22.02
N THR A 71 -18.29 -36.76 -21.34
CA THR A 71 -19.05 -35.56 -21.75
C THR A 71 -18.14 -34.34 -21.80
N PHE A 72 -17.36 -34.10 -20.73
CA PHE A 72 -16.41 -32.98 -20.68
C PHE A 72 -15.38 -33.05 -21.82
N LEU A 73 -14.78 -34.21 -22.05
CA LEU A 73 -13.78 -34.37 -23.12
C LEU A 73 -14.36 -34.07 -24.51
N SER A 74 -15.63 -34.42 -24.74
CA SER A 74 -16.33 -34.10 -26.00
C SER A 74 -16.55 -32.59 -26.20
N GLN A 75 -16.60 -31.81 -25.11
CA GLN A 75 -16.86 -30.36 -25.11
C GLN A 75 -15.59 -29.50 -24.92
N ALA A 76 -14.47 -30.12 -24.54
CA ALA A 76 -13.27 -29.42 -24.12
C ALA A 76 -12.73 -28.44 -25.17
N ALA A 77 -12.83 -28.78 -26.46
CA ALA A 77 -12.40 -27.90 -27.54
C ALA A 77 -13.24 -26.61 -27.63
N ASP A 78 -14.56 -26.71 -27.50
CA ASP A 78 -15.48 -25.57 -27.55
C ASP A 78 -15.34 -24.67 -26.30
N LEU A 79 -15.13 -25.30 -25.15
CA LEU A 79 -14.83 -24.60 -23.90
C LEU A 79 -13.50 -23.84 -24.02
N SER A 80 -12.45 -24.48 -24.52
CA SER A 80 -11.14 -23.85 -24.74
C SER A 80 -11.24 -22.66 -25.69
N TYR A 81 -11.99 -22.82 -26.79
CA TYR A 81 -12.23 -21.73 -27.73
C TYR A 81 -12.98 -20.55 -27.08
N SER A 82 -13.98 -20.85 -26.25
CA SER A 82 -14.73 -19.84 -25.51
C SER A 82 -13.84 -19.09 -24.51
N ASP A 83 -13.00 -19.81 -23.77
CA ASP A 83 -12.01 -19.23 -22.86
C ASP A 83 -11.01 -18.33 -23.59
N ASP A 84 -10.49 -18.79 -24.73
CA ASP A 84 -9.55 -18.02 -25.55
C ASP A 84 -10.18 -16.71 -26.07
N ARG A 85 -11.47 -16.75 -26.45
CA ARG A 85 -12.22 -15.54 -26.84
C ARG A 85 -12.38 -14.56 -25.68
N VAL A 86 -12.69 -15.07 -24.48
CA VAL A 86 -12.80 -14.24 -23.26
C VAL A 86 -11.44 -13.65 -22.91
N ALA A 87 -10.37 -14.45 -22.90
CA ALA A 87 -9.01 -14.00 -22.63
C ALA A 87 -8.56 -12.91 -23.64
N THR A 88 -8.88 -13.10 -24.91
CA THR A 88 -8.60 -12.11 -25.97
C THR A 88 -9.38 -10.82 -25.76
N SER A 89 -10.65 -10.92 -25.37
CA SER A 89 -11.49 -9.76 -25.06
C SER A 89 -10.95 -8.95 -23.88
N ARG A 90 -10.42 -9.61 -22.84
CA ARG A 90 -9.81 -8.94 -21.68
C ARG A 90 -8.57 -8.11 -22.04
N LEU A 91 -7.84 -8.46 -23.10
CA LEU A 91 -6.70 -7.66 -23.58
C LEU A 91 -7.13 -6.30 -24.15
N TYR A 92 -8.41 -6.14 -24.50
CA TYR A 92 -8.95 -4.87 -25.01
C TYR A 92 -8.82 -3.72 -24.00
N ASP A 93 -9.11 -4.00 -22.73
CA ASP A 93 -9.12 -2.99 -21.65
C ASP A 93 -7.70 -2.62 -21.20
N LEU A 94 -6.74 -3.51 -21.44
CA LEU A 94 -5.33 -3.33 -21.10
C LEU A 94 -4.55 -2.53 -22.16
N GLY A 95 -5.13 -2.39 -23.36
CA GLY A 95 -4.48 -1.86 -24.55
C GLY A 95 -4.86 -0.44 -24.94
N GLY A 96 -3.95 0.22 -25.65
CA GLY A 96 -4.24 1.44 -26.40
C GLY A 96 -4.96 1.13 -27.72
N ALA A 97 -4.94 2.09 -28.64
CA ALA A 97 -5.67 1.97 -29.90
C ALA A 97 -5.20 0.77 -30.75
N GLY A 98 -3.88 0.51 -30.78
CA GLY A 98 -3.28 -0.56 -31.57
C GLY A 98 -3.68 -1.95 -31.08
N LEU A 99 -3.57 -2.20 -29.77
CA LEU A 99 -3.97 -3.49 -29.20
C LEU A 99 -5.48 -3.70 -29.30
N ARG A 100 -6.29 -2.66 -29.11
CA ARG A 100 -7.75 -2.75 -29.28
C ARG A 100 -8.16 -3.13 -30.70
N GLU A 101 -7.47 -2.59 -31.70
CA GLU A 101 -7.69 -2.97 -33.09
C GLU A 101 -7.29 -4.42 -33.36
N ALA A 102 -6.10 -4.82 -32.90
CA ALA A 102 -5.61 -6.18 -33.06
C ALA A 102 -6.53 -7.21 -32.40
N VAL A 103 -7.04 -6.92 -31.19
CA VAL A 103 -8.05 -7.74 -30.49
C VAL A 103 -9.33 -7.87 -31.31
N ARG A 104 -9.87 -6.76 -31.84
CA ARG A 104 -11.10 -6.81 -32.67
C ARG A 104 -10.88 -7.66 -33.93
N ASN A 105 -9.72 -7.54 -34.57
CA ASN A 105 -9.41 -8.32 -35.76
C ASN A 105 -9.27 -9.82 -35.44
N ALA A 106 -8.61 -10.17 -34.33
CA ALA A 106 -8.51 -11.54 -33.86
C ALA A 106 -9.90 -12.14 -33.56
N LEU A 107 -10.77 -11.43 -32.85
CA LEU A 107 -12.12 -11.91 -32.53
C LEU A 107 -13.03 -12.03 -33.76
N LYS A 108 -12.91 -11.12 -34.73
CA LYS A 108 -13.67 -11.18 -35.99
C LYS A 108 -13.32 -12.40 -36.86
N SER A 109 -12.12 -12.97 -36.70
CA SER A 109 -11.70 -14.14 -37.46
C SER A 109 -12.56 -15.38 -37.19
N ASN A 110 -13.20 -15.46 -36.01
CA ASN A 110 -13.90 -16.64 -35.51
C ASN A 110 -13.09 -17.96 -35.67
N SER A 111 -11.75 -17.87 -35.64
CA SER A 111 -10.83 -18.99 -35.86
C SER A 111 -10.06 -19.28 -34.58
N ALA A 112 -10.19 -20.50 -34.05
CA ALA A 112 -9.47 -20.92 -32.84
C ALA A 112 -7.95 -20.79 -32.98
N ASP A 113 -7.40 -21.13 -34.15
CA ASP A 113 -5.96 -21.00 -34.41
C ASP A 113 -5.51 -19.53 -34.46
N THR A 114 -6.31 -18.66 -35.07
CA THR A 114 -6.00 -17.22 -35.12
C THR A 114 -6.02 -16.61 -33.73
N ILE A 115 -7.00 -16.95 -32.90
CA ILE A 115 -7.11 -16.45 -31.53
C ILE A 115 -5.97 -16.98 -30.67
N ARG A 116 -5.63 -18.28 -30.76
CA ARG A 116 -4.48 -18.85 -30.04
C ARG A 116 -3.15 -18.24 -30.48
N ALA A 117 -2.93 -18.04 -31.78
CA ALA A 117 -1.75 -17.35 -32.29
C ALA A 117 -1.67 -15.90 -31.76
N PHE A 118 -2.81 -15.22 -31.70
CA PHE A 118 -2.89 -13.88 -31.12
C PHE A 118 -2.55 -13.87 -29.63
N LEU A 119 -3.16 -14.74 -28.81
CA LEU A 119 -2.91 -14.87 -27.37
C LEU A 119 -1.48 -15.28 -27.04
N LYS A 120 -0.85 -16.07 -27.91
CA LYS A 120 0.54 -16.48 -27.76
C LYS A 120 1.47 -15.27 -27.89
N ASP A 121 1.51 -14.67 -29.08
CA ASP A 121 2.51 -13.63 -29.41
C ASP A 121 1.91 -12.40 -30.15
N GLY A 122 0.76 -12.55 -30.82
CA GLY A 122 0.20 -11.50 -31.68
C GLY A 122 -0.21 -10.21 -30.96
N TRP A 123 -0.44 -10.25 -29.64
CA TRP A 123 -0.76 -9.06 -28.84
C TRP A 123 0.47 -8.18 -28.51
N GLN A 124 1.69 -8.71 -28.61
CA GLN A 124 2.87 -8.06 -28.04
C GLN A 124 3.34 -6.86 -28.87
N ALA A 125 3.39 -7.01 -30.20
CA ALA A 125 3.75 -5.92 -31.10
C ALA A 125 2.79 -4.72 -30.99
N PRO A 126 1.45 -4.90 -31.06
CA PRO A 126 0.53 -3.78 -30.91
C PRO A 126 0.57 -3.17 -29.50
N LEU A 127 0.71 -3.97 -28.43
CA LEU A 127 0.90 -3.42 -27.09
C LEU A 127 2.19 -2.58 -27.00
N PHE A 128 3.29 -3.07 -27.56
CA PHE A 128 4.56 -2.35 -27.53
C PHE A 128 4.47 -1.00 -28.26
N GLN A 129 3.75 -0.93 -29.38
CA GLN A 129 3.50 0.35 -30.06
C GLN A 129 2.64 1.29 -29.21
N ASP A 130 1.58 0.79 -28.58
CA ASP A 130 0.76 1.59 -27.65
C ASP A 130 1.60 2.12 -26.48
N GLN A 131 2.49 1.29 -25.91
CA GLN A 131 3.39 1.69 -24.84
C GLN A 131 4.40 2.75 -25.30
N ARG A 132 4.94 2.67 -26.52
CA ARG A 132 5.79 3.72 -27.09
C ARG A 132 5.06 5.05 -27.21
N VAL A 133 3.79 5.02 -27.63
CA VAL A 133 2.93 6.21 -27.67
C VAL A 133 2.71 6.75 -26.25
N GLN A 134 2.44 5.88 -25.28
CA GLN A 134 2.28 6.27 -23.87
C GLN A 134 3.55 6.95 -23.32
N VAL A 135 4.73 6.40 -23.61
CA VAL A 135 6.01 7.02 -23.24
C VAL A 135 6.17 8.39 -23.91
N ALA A 136 5.86 8.51 -25.20
CA ALA A 136 5.91 9.81 -25.90
C ALA A 136 4.98 10.85 -25.26
N GLN A 137 3.78 10.45 -24.83
CA GLN A 137 2.86 11.32 -24.08
C GLN A 137 3.45 11.75 -22.73
N ILE A 138 4.08 10.82 -21.99
CA ILE A 138 4.76 11.12 -20.72
C ILE A 138 5.95 12.07 -20.94
N ILE A 139 6.73 11.89 -22.01
CA ILE A 139 7.82 12.80 -22.38
C ILE A 139 7.26 14.21 -22.62
N ASN A 140 6.17 14.33 -23.39
CA ASN A 140 5.58 15.64 -23.70
C ASN A 140 5.08 16.39 -22.47
N ALA A 141 4.55 15.68 -21.47
CA ALA A 141 4.03 16.27 -20.24
C ALA A 141 5.06 16.35 -19.08
N GLY A 142 6.12 15.55 -19.13
CA GLY A 142 7.06 15.36 -18.04
C GLY A 142 8.13 16.45 -17.94
N GLY A 143 8.78 16.54 -16.78
CA GLY A 143 9.93 17.43 -16.54
C GLY A 143 11.23 16.96 -17.21
N PRO A 144 12.34 17.72 -17.09
CA PRO A 144 13.61 17.41 -17.72
C PRO A 144 14.13 15.98 -17.51
N GLU A 145 14.10 15.48 -16.27
CA GLU A 145 14.61 14.14 -15.95
C GLU A 145 13.66 13.04 -16.43
N VAL A 146 12.34 13.25 -16.33
CA VAL A 146 11.35 12.33 -16.91
C VAL A 146 11.52 12.23 -18.43
N ARG A 147 11.72 13.38 -19.10
CA ARG A 147 11.96 13.43 -20.56
C ARG A 147 13.22 12.68 -20.95
N LYS A 148 14.33 12.95 -20.27
CA LYS A 148 15.60 12.28 -20.52
C LYS A 148 15.49 10.76 -20.37
N ALA A 149 14.85 10.29 -19.29
CA ALA A 149 14.65 8.86 -19.07
C ALA A 149 13.68 8.23 -20.07
N GLY A 150 12.63 8.94 -20.46
CA GLY A 150 11.68 8.48 -21.48
C GLY A 150 12.33 8.35 -22.87
N ILE A 151 13.14 9.34 -23.27
CA ILE A 151 13.91 9.28 -24.54
C ILE A 151 14.86 8.08 -24.52
N ALA A 152 15.62 7.91 -23.43
CA ALA A 152 16.52 6.76 -23.29
C ALA A 152 15.77 5.41 -23.39
N ALA A 153 14.55 5.32 -22.85
CA ALA A 153 13.71 4.14 -22.96
C ALA A 153 13.19 3.88 -24.37
N LEU A 154 12.86 4.93 -25.13
CA LEU A 154 12.45 4.82 -26.53
C LEU A 154 13.63 4.45 -27.44
N ASP A 155 14.79 5.08 -27.25
CA ASP A 155 16.01 4.87 -28.04
C ASP A 155 16.58 3.47 -27.86
N SER A 156 16.35 2.84 -26.69
CA SER A 156 16.80 1.48 -26.45
C SER A 156 16.07 0.44 -27.29
N GLY A 157 14.91 0.77 -27.88
CA GLY A 157 14.07 -0.14 -28.67
C GLY A 157 13.58 -1.38 -27.93
N SER A 158 13.69 -1.42 -26.59
CA SER A 158 13.48 -2.63 -25.79
C SER A 158 12.13 -2.58 -25.06
N PRO A 159 11.24 -3.57 -25.26
CA PRO A 159 9.98 -3.68 -24.52
C PRO A 159 10.15 -3.66 -23.01
N ASP A 160 11.23 -4.29 -22.52
CA ASP A 160 11.50 -4.35 -21.09
C ASP A 160 11.92 -2.99 -20.52
N LYS A 161 12.70 -2.19 -21.27
CA LYS A 161 13.10 -0.84 -20.84
C LYS A 161 11.94 0.14 -20.87
N ILE A 162 11.06 0.04 -21.87
CA ILE A 162 9.81 0.81 -21.90
C ILE A 162 8.93 0.45 -20.70
N ARG A 163 8.75 -0.84 -20.40
CA ARG A 163 7.94 -1.27 -19.25
C ARG A 163 8.56 -0.81 -17.92
N GLU A 164 9.87 -0.91 -17.77
CA GLU A 164 10.61 -0.42 -16.59
C GLU A 164 10.39 1.08 -16.38
N PHE A 165 10.50 1.89 -17.44
CA PHE A 165 10.20 3.32 -17.37
C PHE A 165 8.74 3.60 -16.99
N LEU A 166 7.78 2.94 -17.65
CA LEU A 166 6.35 3.14 -17.40
C LEU A 166 5.94 2.74 -15.98
N THR A 167 6.55 1.71 -15.41
CA THR A 167 6.15 1.16 -14.10
C THR A 167 6.89 1.78 -12.93
N HIS A 168 8.15 2.18 -13.10
CA HIS A 168 9.00 2.68 -12.01
C HIS A 168 9.74 3.94 -12.42
N GLY A 169 10.51 3.89 -13.53
CA GLY A 169 11.49 4.92 -13.86
C GLY A 169 10.91 6.33 -14.00
N GLN A 170 9.69 6.49 -14.52
CA GLN A 170 9.07 7.81 -14.64
C GLN A 170 8.75 8.45 -13.28
N PHE A 171 8.47 7.65 -12.24
CA PHE A 171 8.06 8.16 -10.93
C PHE A 171 9.28 8.66 -10.15
N ASP A 172 10.38 7.90 -10.17
CA ASP A 172 11.65 8.32 -9.55
C ASP A 172 12.18 9.62 -10.16
N ARG A 173 12.09 9.74 -11.50
CA ARG A 173 12.53 10.96 -12.20
C ARG A 173 11.59 12.13 -11.95
N ARG A 174 10.29 11.87 -11.82
CA ARG A 174 9.32 12.91 -11.46
C ARG A 174 9.63 13.47 -10.09
N GLU A 175 9.97 12.63 -9.10
CA GLU A 175 10.39 13.13 -7.78
C GLU A 175 11.59 14.09 -7.90
N GLN A 176 12.58 13.75 -8.73
CA GLN A 176 13.74 14.62 -8.95
C GLN A 176 13.35 15.96 -9.59
N ASP A 177 12.52 15.92 -10.64
CA ASP A 177 11.99 17.11 -11.29
C ASP A 177 11.19 17.98 -10.32
N GLU A 178 10.31 17.38 -9.51
CA GLU A 178 9.48 18.06 -8.52
C GLU A 178 10.31 18.69 -7.40
N ARG A 179 11.36 18.02 -6.91
CA ARG A 179 12.28 18.61 -5.91
C ARG A 179 13.01 19.84 -6.46
N VAL A 180 13.42 19.80 -7.72
CA VAL A 180 14.02 20.97 -8.39
C VAL A 180 12.99 22.09 -8.57
N GLU A 181 11.74 21.75 -8.91
CA GLU A 181 10.65 22.73 -8.99
C GLU A 181 10.38 23.41 -7.64
N VAL A 182 10.31 22.64 -6.56
CA VAL A 182 10.17 23.19 -5.20
C VAL A 182 11.35 24.10 -4.85
N ALA A 183 12.58 23.71 -5.17
CA ALA A 183 13.75 24.56 -4.94
C ALA A 183 13.66 25.92 -5.65
N ARG A 184 13.13 25.95 -6.90
CA ARG A 184 12.88 27.21 -7.63
C ARG A 184 11.78 28.03 -6.98
N ILE A 185 10.69 27.39 -6.53
CA ILE A 185 9.59 28.07 -5.82
C ILE A 185 10.09 28.68 -4.51
N ILE A 186 10.94 27.99 -3.76
CA ILE A 186 11.59 28.52 -2.56
C ILE A 186 12.42 29.76 -2.90
N ALA A 187 13.26 29.69 -3.93
CA ALA A 187 14.16 30.79 -4.30
C ALA A 187 13.42 32.08 -4.69
N ALA A 188 12.24 31.96 -5.31
CA ALA A 188 11.40 33.10 -5.69
C ALA A 188 10.30 33.45 -4.67
N GLY A 189 10.11 32.64 -3.64
CA GLY A 189 9.00 32.73 -2.70
C GLY A 189 9.23 33.74 -1.56
N GLY A 190 8.14 34.19 -0.95
CA GLY A 190 8.17 34.91 0.32
C GLY A 190 8.54 34.00 1.49
N ALA A 191 8.59 34.56 2.71
CA ALA A 191 9.07 33.85 3.89
C ALA A 191 8.23 32.60 4.21
N GLY A 192 6.90 32.68 4.07
CA GLY A 192 6.01 31.54 4.25
C GLY A 192 6.24 30.46 3.22
N VAL A 193 6.36 30.82 1.94
CA VAL A 193 6.66 29.86 0.85
C VAL A 193 8.02 29.18 1.06
N GLN A 194 9.03 29.94 1.47
CA GLN A 194 10.36 29.38 1.75
C GLN A 194 10.33 28.36 2.89
N ALA A 195 9.64 28.67 3.99
CA ALA A 195 9.55 27.78 5.14
C ALA A 195 8.74 26.50 4.82
N ALA A 196 7.59 26.65 4.17
CA ALA A 196 6.76 25.53 3.75
C ALA A 196 7.46 24.63 2.70
N GLY A 197 8.17 25.24 1.74
CA GLY A 197 8.90 24.49 0.72
C GLY A 197 10.08 23.69 1.31
N ARG A 198 10.84 24.26 2.24
CA ARG A 198 11.91 23.52 2.94
C ARG A 198 11.35 22.34 3.72
N LEU A 199 10.23 22.54 4.41
CA LEU A 199 9.53 21.48 5.12
C LEU A 199 9.09 20.33 4.19
N ALA A 200 8.69 20.65 2.96
CA ALA A 200 8.32 19.66 1.96
C ALA A 200 9.53 18.89 1.40
N ILE A 201 10.64 19.58 1.12
CA ILE A 201 11.90 18.95 0.66
C ILE A 201 12.46 17.98 1.70
N ASP A 202 12.39 18.32 2.99
CA ASP A 202 12.84 17.46 4.09
C ASP A 202 11.90 16.26 4.35
N GLY A 203 10.80 16.18 3.59
CA GLY A 203 9.79 15.12 3.65
C GLY A 203 9.89 14.06 2.56
N THR A 204 8.80 13.30 2.41
CA THR A 204 8.66 12.24 1.39
C THR A 204 8.33 12.81 0.00
N ALA A 205 8.41 11.99 -1.05
CA ALA A 205 7.96 12.38 -2.39
C ALA A 205 6.50 12.88 -2.42
N ALA A 206 5.62 12.26 -1.64
CA ALA A 206 4.23 12.70 -1.50
C ALA A 206 4.11 14.11 -0.89
N ASP A 207 5.10 14.53 -0.10
CA ASP A 207 5.13 15.81 0.60
C ASP A 207 5.55 16.93 -0.35
N VAL A 208 6.58 16.65 -1.15
CA VAL A 208 6.99 17.51 -2.27
C VAL A 208 5.82 17.71 -3.22
N HIS A 209 5.14 16.62 -3.57
CA HIS A 209 3.99 16.66 -4.46
C HIS A 209 2.81 17.45 -3.87
N GLU A 210 2.45 17.22 -2.60
CA GLU A 210 1.39 17.98 -1.90
C GLU A 210 1.72 19.47 -1.82
N PHE A 211 2.98 19.82 -1.58
CA PHE A 211 3.40 21.22 -1.59
C PHE A 211 3.21 21.86 -2.97
N LEU A 212 3.58 21.16 -4.04
CA LEU A 212 3.36 21.67 -5.41
C LEU A 212 1.88 21.83 -5.74
N GLN A 213 1.02 20.91 -5.29
CA GLN A 213 -0.40 20.97 -5.59
C GLN A 213 -1.16 21.99 -4.73
N VAL A 214 -0.84 22.09 -3.43
CA VAL A 214 -1.65 22.83 -2.45
C VAL A 214 -0.79 23.72 -1.57
N GLY A 215 0.29 23.18 -0.99
CA GLY A 215 1.09 23.87 0.04
C GLY A 215 1.67 25.21 -0.42
N GLN A 216 2.17 25.31 -1.66
CA GLN A 216 2.74 26.54 -2.20
C GLN A 216 1.69 27.67 -2.30
N TYR A 217 0.43 27.33 -2.59
CA TYR A 217 -0.64 28.30 -2.75
C TYR A 217 -1.14 28.81 -1.40
N THR A 218 -1.22 27.91 -0.41
CA THR A 218 -1.52 28.30 0.98
C THR A 218 -0.42 29.20 1.53
N ALA A 219 0.85 28.83 1.35
CA ALA A 219 1.98 29.64 1.80
C ALA A 219 2.05 31.01 1.09
N ARG A 220 1.78 31.08 -0.21
CA ARG A 220 1.65 32.35 -0.95
C ARG A 220 0.49 33.21 -0.43
N ALA A 221 -0.64 32.58 -0.08
CA ALA A 221 -1.78 33.28 0.48
C ALA A 221 -1.43 33.90 1.85
N HIS A 222 -0.68 33.19 2.70
CA HIS A 222 -0.15 33.72 3.95
C HIS A 222 0.82 34.89 3.74
N ASP A 223 1.74 34.76 2.78
CA ASP A 223 2.65 35.85 2.43
C ASP A 223 1.87 37.10 1.94
N GLN A 224 0.81 36.90 1.15
CA GLN A 224 -0.06 37.98 0.66
C GLN A 224 -0.92 38.61 1.77
N GLU A 225 -1.46 37.80 2.68
CA GLU A 225 -2.18 38.25 3.87
C GLU A 225 -1.29 39.14 4.71
N HIS A 226 -0.08 38.66 5.05
CA HIS A 226 0.91 39.40 5.81
C HIS A 226 1.26 40.73 5.15
N ALA A 227 1.57 40.72 3.85
CA ALA A 227 1.87 41.95 3.10
C ALA A 227 0.69 42.94 3.08
N THR A 228 -0.55 42.44 3.00
CA THR A 228 -1.76 43.27 2.99
C THR A 228 -2.00 43.90 4.36
N ILE A 229 -1.88 43.13 5.43
CA ILE A 229 -2.05 43.63 6.80
C ILE A 229 -0.91 44.59 7.18
N ALA A 230 0.33 44.32 6.76
CA ALA A 230 1.44 45.26 6.94
C ALA A 230 1.20 46.59 6.22
N ARG A 231 0.61 46.57 5.02
CA ARG A 231 0.20 47.80 4.30
C ARG A 231 -0.87 48.58 5.05
N LEU A 232 -1.88 47.89 5.58
CA LEU A 232 -2.96 48.50 6.37
C LEU A 232 -2.43 49.09 7.68
N ASP A 233 -1.48 48.42 8.34
CA ASP A 233 -0.77 48.97 9.51
C ASP A 233 -0.02 50.26 9.17
N ALA A 234 0.75 50.26 8.07
CA ALA A 234 1.45 51.46 7.61
C ALA A 234 0.48 52.60 7.22
N GLN A 235 -0.67 52.28 6.63
CA GLN A 235 -1.72 53.25 6.31
C GLN A 235 -2.35 53.83 7.57
N ALA A 236 -2.63 53.00 8.57
CA ALA A 236 -3.11 53.43 9.87
C ALA A 236 -2.08 54.37 10.54
N ALA A 237 -0.79 54.04 10.47
CA ALA A 237 0.30 54.88 10.96
C ALA A 237 0.34 56.26 10.30
N LYS A 238 0.17 56.33 8.97
CA LYS A 238 0.08 57.59 8.22
C LYS A 238 -1.14 58.41 8.64
N SER A 239 -2.30 57.77 8.72
CA SER A 239 -3.56 58.38 9.17
C SER A 239 -3.46 58.89 10.63
N GLY A 240 -2.82 58.13 11.51
CA GLY A 240 -2.57 58.52 12.91
C GLY A 240 -1.66 59.75 13.02
N LYS A 241 -0.58 59.82 12.24
CA LYS A 241 0.28 61.01 12.15
C LYS A 241 -0.49 62.24 11.65
N ALA A 242 -1.33 62.07 10.63
CA ALA A 242 -2.19 63.14 10.12
C ALA A 242 -3.20 63.63 11.18
N ALA A 243 -3.81 62.70 11.93
CA ALA A 243 -4.71 63.04 13.03
C ALA A 243 -4.00 63.83 14.14
N ALA A 244 -2.78 63.43 14.51
CA ALA A 244 -1.97 64.14 15.50
C ALA A 244 -1.58 65.55 15.04
N ALA A 245 -1.15 65.70 13.78
CA ALA A 245 -0.80 67.00 13.20
C ALA A 245 -2.01 67.94 13.15
N ALA A 246 -3.17 67.44 12.67
CA ALA A 246 -4.41 68.20 12.64
C ALA A 246 -4.89 68.57 14.06
N ALA A 247 -4.71 67.69 15.05
CA ALA A 247 -5.05 68.01 16.44
C ALA A 247 -4.16 69.10 17.04
N ARG A 248 -2.86 69.13 16.71
CA ARG A 248 -1.97 70.23 17.09
C ARG A 248 -2.37 71.54 16.42
N ALA A 249 -2.68 71.51 15.12
CA ALA A 249 -3.15 72.68 14.39
C ALA A 249 -4.47 73.23 14.97
N ALA A 250 -5.40 72.35 15.36
CA ALA A 250 -6.65 72.77 16.01
C ALA A 250 -6.41 73.50 17.34
N ARG A 251 -5.41 73.07 18.13
CA ARG A 251 -5.03 73.74 19.39
C ARG A 251 -4.31 75.05 19.20
N ALA A 252 -3.53 75.17 18.12
CA ALA A 252 -2.78 76.37 17.79
C ALA A 252 -3.62 77.41 17.01
N ALA A 253 -4.84 77.05 16.61
CA ALA A 253 -5.70 77.92 15.82
C ALA A 253 -6.11 79.16 16.62
N THR A 254 -6.05 80.33 15.98
CA THR A 254 -6.41 81.62 16.60
C THR A 254 -7.90 81.96 16.48
N THR A 255 -8.66 81.16 15.73
CA THR A 255 -10.12 81.36 15.57
C THR A 255 -10.86 80.03 15.69
N VAL A 256 -12.07 80.07 16.23
CA VAL A 256 -12.97 78.91 16.34
C VAL A 256 -13.21 78.27 14.97
N LYS A 257 -13.34 79.06 13.90
CA LYS A 257 -13.53 78.54 12.53
C LYS A 257 -12.34 77.68 12.10
N GLN A 258 -11.11 78.14 12.33
CA GLN A 258 -9.90 77.36 12.00
C GLN A 258 -9.76 76.12 12.89
N ALA A 259 -10.03 76.24 14.19
CA ALA A 259 -10.04 75.10 15.11
C ALA A 259 -11.02 74.01 14.65
N ARG A 260 -12.24 74.40 14.22
CA ARG A 260 -13.27 73.48 13.70
C ARG A 260 -12.82 72.74 12.43
N ILE A 261 -12.17 73.44 11.49
CA ILE A 261 -11.64 72.82 10.26
C ILE A 261 -10.61 71.75 10.61
N HIS A 262 -9.61 72.11 11.43
CA HIS A 262 -8.56 71.17 11.83
C HIS A 262 -9.09 70.00 12.68
N ALA A 263 -10.06 70.24 13.57
CA ALA A 263 -10.72 69.19 14.33
C ALA A 263 -11.49 68.22 13.43
N ALA A 264 -12.16 68.71 12.37
CA ALA A 264 -12.80 67.85 11.38
C ALA A 264 -11.77 66.99 10.61
N THR A 265 -10.63 67.58 10.22
CA THR A 265 -9.52 66.83 9.61
C THR A 265 -8.98 65.75 10.54
N ALA A 266 -8.80 66.06 11.83
CA ALA A 266 -8.33 65.09 12.83
C ALA A 266 -9.32 63.92 12.99
N ARG A 267 -10.63 64.20 13.02
CA ARG A 267 -11.69 63.17 13.06
C ARG A 267 -11.67 62.29 11.81
N LYS A 268 -11.56 62.88 10.61
CA LYS A 268 -11.49 62.13 9.35
C LYS A 268 -10.27 61.19 9.32
N ALA A 269 -9.11 61.69 9.73
CA ALA A 269 -7.89 60.89 9.78
C ALA A 269 -7.96 59.77 10.84
N ALA A 270 -8.55 60.04 12.01
CA ALA A 270 -8.79 59.01 13.02
C ALA A 270 -9.80 57.94 12.57
N ALA A 271 -10.84 58.33 11.83
CA ALA A 271 -11.77 57.40 11.23
C ALA A 271 -11.10 56.50 10.17
N ALA A 272 -10.23 57.07 9.32
CA ALA A 272 -9.45 56.31 8.35
C ALA A 272 -8.56 55.25 9.03
N ALA A 273 -7.80 55.62 10.07
CA ALA A 273 -7.00 54.65 10.84
C ALA A 273 -7.87 53.54 11.46
N GLY A 274 -9.08 53.86 11.92
CA GLY A 274 -10.03 52.86 12.43
C GLY A 274 -10.59 51.93 11.35
N ALA A 275 -10.80 52.43 10.13
CA ALA A 275 -11.23 51.64 8.99
C ALA A 275 -10.13 50.65 8.56
N ASP A 276 -8.86 51.09 8.53
CA ASP A 276 -7.71 50.24 8.19
C ASP A 276 -7.59 49.03 9.15
N VAL A 277 -7.76 49.25 10.46
CA VAL A 277 -7.79 48.18 11.48
C VAL A 277 -8.96 47.21 11.26
N THR A 278 -10.13 47.75 10.91
CA THR A 278 -11.32 46.93 10.65
C THR A 278 -11.11 46.04 9.43
N GLU A 279 -10.48 46.57 8.39
CA GLU A 279 -10.14 45.82 7.19
C GLU A 279 -9.09 44.75 7.46
N ALA A 280 -8.05 45.08 8.23
CA ALA A 280 -7.00 44.12 8.59
C ALA A 280 -7.56 42.90 9.33
N LYS A 281 -8.53 43.12 10.24
CA LYS A 281 -9.24 42.02 10.92
C LYS A 281 -10.05 41.16 9.95
N LYS A 282 -10.77 41.77 9.00
CA LYS A 282 -11.56 41.01 8.02
C LYS A 282 -10.69 40.14 7.11
N VAL A 283 -9.56 40.68 6.66
CA VAL A 283 -8.59 39.94 5.84
C VAL A 283 -8.10 38.70 6.61
N HIS A 284 -7.74 38.89 7.88
CA HIS A 284 -7.30 37.81 8.74
C HIS A 284 -8.40 36.76 9.01
N ASP A 285 -9.60 37.20 9.40
CA ASP A 285 -10.74 36.30 9.65
C ASP A 285 -11.13 35.48 8.41
N LEU A 286 -10.93 36.02 7.21
CA LEU A 286 -11.14 35.30 5.95
C LEU A 286 -10.05 34.26 5.70
N ALA A 287 -8.79 34.59 5.95
CA ALA A 287 -7.66 33.67 5.81
C ALA A 287 -7.82 32.45 6.73
N VAL A 288 -8.08 32.69 8.03
CA VAL A 288 -8.29 31.62 9.03
C VAL A 288 -9.42 30.67 8.63
N ARG A 289 -10.56 31.20 8.14
CA ARG A 289 -11.68 30.37 7.68
C ARG A 289 -11.31 29.55 6.45
N THR A 290 -10.57 30.14 5.52
CA THR A 290 -10.16 29.46 4.29
C THR A 290 -9.23 28.29 4.58
N ASP A 291 -8.27 28.49 5.50
CA ASP A 291 -7.33 27.43 5.89
C ASP A 291 -8.04 26.29 6.62
N ALA A 292 -8.99 26.60 7.50
CA ALA A 292 -9.79 25.58 8.17
C ALA A 292 -10.57 24.70 7.17
N VAL A 293 -11.18 25.32 6.14
CA VAL A 293 -11.91 24.60 5.08
C VAL A 293 -10.97 23.72 4.25
N LYS A 294 -9.81 24.24 3.85
CA LYS A 294 -8.81 23.48 3.09
C LYS A 294 -8.28 22.28 3.89
N LEU A 295 -7.95 22.50 5.16
CA LEU A 295 -7.51 21.44 6.08
C LEU A 295 -8.58 20.35 6.21
N ALA A 296 -9.85 20.73 6.42
CA ALA A 296 -10.94 19.78 6.52
C ALA A 296 -11.12 18.96 5.23
N ALA A 297 -11.06 19.62 4.06
CA ALA A 297 -11.19 18.95 2.77
C ALA A 297 -10.09 17.91 2.54
N ARG A 298 -8.80 18.28 2.72
CA ARG A 298 -7.69 17.34 2.54
C ARG A 298 -7.70 16.20 3.56
N THR A 299 -8.17 16.48 4.78
CA THR A 299 -8.30 15.46 5.84
C THR A 299 -9.35 14.43 5.46
N ASN A 300 -10.52 14.85 4.97
CA ASN A 300 -11.60 13.95 4.55
C ASN A 300 -11.20 13.08 3.34
N GLU A 301 -10.45 13.67 2.40
CA GLU A 301 -9.92 12.93 1.26
C GLU A 301 -8.90 11.87 1.70
N ALA A 302 -7.99 12.23 2.62
CA ALA A 302 -7.02 11.31 3.19
C ALA A 302 -7.67 10.20 4.02
N ILE A 303 -8.73 10.49 4.79
CA ILE A 303 -9.53 9.48 5.52
C ILE A 303 -10.17 8.49 4.54
N THR A 304 -10.76 8.97 3.44
CA THR A 304 -11.36 8.10 2.43
C THR A 304 -10.32 7.12 1.87
N ARG A 305 -9.12 7.60 1.55
CA ARG A 305 -8.01 6.74 1.11
C ARG A 305 -7.57 5.76 2.20
N ALA A 306 -7.40 6.22 3.43
CA ALA A 306 -6.98 5.40 4.56
C ALA A 306 -7.94 4.23 4.81
N ARG A 307 -9.26 4.51 4.80
CA ARG A 307 -10.31 3.49 4.92
C ARG A 307 -10.30 2.48 3.77
N GLY A 308 -10.06 2.96 2.55
CA GLY A 308 -9.92 2.08 1.38
C GLY A 308 -8.74 1.11 1.50
N LEU A 309 -7.59 1.60 1.95
CA LEU A 309 -6.41 0.75 2.20
C LEU A 309 -6.68 -0.27 3.31
N LYS A 310 -7.30 0.16 4.41
CA LYS A 310 -7.69 -0.72 5.50
C LYS A 310 -8.65 -1.82 5.05
N ALA A 311 -9.70 -1.48 4.29
CA ALA A 311 -10.66 -2.45 3.78
C ALA A 311 -10.00 -3.52 2.89
N GLN A 312 -9.02 -3.14 2.07
CA GLN A 312 -8.26 -4.10 1.25
C GLN A 312 -7.42 -5.05 2.12
N GLU A 313 -6.77 -4.53 3.16
CA GLU A 313 -5.98 -5.37 4.08
C GLU A 313 -6.88 -6.33 4.86
N ASP A 314 -8.00 -5.84 5.40
CA ASP A 314 -8.99 -6.65 6.11
C ASP A 314 -9.55 -7.75 5.20
N GLN A 315 -9.82 -7.45 3.92
CA GLN A 315 -10.24 -8.45 2.94
C GLN A 315 -9.17 -9.51 2.68
N ARG A 316 -7.89 -9.12 2.56
CA ARG A 316 -6.78 -10.07 2.41
C ARG A 316 -6.63 -10.95 3.66
N ALA A 317 -6.76 -10.37 4.85
CA ALA A 317 -6.70 -11.09 6.11
C ALA A 317 -7.86 -12.10 6.24
N ALA A 318 -9.09 -11.68 5.94
CA ALA A 318 -10.26 -12.55 5.91
C ALA A 318 -10.09 -13.69 4.89
N GLY A 319 -9.56 -13.40 3.70
CA GLY A 319 -9.25 -14.40 2.69
C GLY A 319 -8.22 -15.45 3.17
N ARG A 320 -7.14 -15.01 3.85
CA ARG A 320 -6.17 -15.93 4.46
C ARG A 320 -6.81 -16.80 5.54
N GLN A 321 -7.62 -16.23 6.42
CA GLN A 321 -8.30 -16.99 7.47
C GLN A 321 -9.31 -18.00 6.90
N ALA A 322 -10.05 -17.61 5.85
CA ALA A 322 -10.96 -18.51 5.15
C ALA A 322 -10.19 -19.68 4.51
N ALA A 323 -9.02 -19.43 3.90
CA ALA A 323 -8.18 -20.48 3.34
C ALA A 323 -7.67 -21.46 4.41
N VAL A 324 -7.24 -20.97 5.58
CA VAL A 324 -6.85 -21.82 6.72
C VAL A 324 -8.00 -22.70 7.19
N ARG A 325 -9.21 -22.12 7.36
CA ARG A 325 -10.40 -22.89 7.76
C ARG A 325 -10.80 -23.93 6.70
N ALA A 326 -10.71 -23.57 5.42
CA ALA A 326 -10.99 -24.49 4.33
C ALA A 326 -10.01 -25.67 4.30
N ALA A 327 -8.72 -25.41 4.54
CA ALA A 327 -7.70 -26.46 4.64
C ALA A 327 -7.95 -27.41 5.83
N GLU A 328 -8.35 -26.87 6.99
CA GLU A 328 -8.68 -27.69 8.15
C GLU A 328 -9.92 -28.56 7.93
N ASN A 329 -11.00 -27.98 7.38
CA ASN A 329 -12.20 -28.73 7.04
C ASN A 329 -11.90 -29.84 6.02
N LEU A 330 -11.07 -29.55 5.02
CA LEU A 330 -10.62 -30.55 4.04
C LEU A 330 -9.85 -31.69 4.71
N ARG A 331 -8.96 -31.36 5.65
CA ARG A 331 -8.18 -32.36 6.40
C ARG A 331 -9.09 -33.28 7.22
N VAL A 332 -10.05 -32.71 7.95
CA VAL A 332 -11.03 -33.48 8.74
C VAL A 332 -11.82 -34.45 7.84
N GLU A 333 -12.32 -33.97 6.71
CA GLU A 333 -13.07 -34.83 5.79
C GLU A 333 -12.18 -35.93 5.19
N ALA A 334 -10.96 -35.57 4.79
CA ALA A 334 -10.02 -36.52 4.23
C ALA A 334 -9.56 -37.60 5.24
N ASP A 335 -9.47 -37.26 6.54
CA ASP A 335 -9.12 -38.21 7.60
C ASP A 335 -10.30 -39.15 7.93
N LYS A 336 -11.54 -38.64 7.86
CA LYS A 336 -12.76 -39.47 7.92
C LYS A 336 -12.80 -40.48 6.77
N LEU A 337 -12.57 -40.04 5.54
CA LEU A 337 -12.54 -40.91 4.35
C LEU A 337 -11.39 -41.92 4.42
N ALA A 338 -10.23 -41.53 4.95
CA ALA A 338 -9.10 -42.44 5.17
C ALA A 338 -9.47 -43.59 6.13
N GLY A 339 -10.25 -43.30 7.17
CA GLY A 339 -10.79 -44.32 8.08
C GLY A 339 -11.70 -45.32 7.36
N GLN A 340 -12.65 -44.82 6.57
CA GLN A 340 -13.55 -45.67 5.78
C GLN A 340 -12.81 -46.51 4.73
N ALA A 341 -11.75 -45.97 4.12
CA ALA A 341 -10.89 -46.67 3.17
C ALA A 341 -10.00 -47.76 3.80
N ALA A 342 -9.90 -47.79 5.13
CA ALA A 342 -9.16 -48.79 5.90
C ALA A 342 -10.03 -49.96 6.39
N ASP A 343 -11.36 -49.83 6.34
CA ASP A 343 -12.28 -50.88 6.77
C ASP A 343 -12.23 -52.11 5.85
N THR A 344 -12.23 -53.30 6.45
CA THR A 344 -12.25 -54.57 5.69
C THR A 344 -13.56 -54.69 4.91
N GLY A 345 -13.48 -54.70 3.57
CA GLY A 345 -14.65 -54.75 2.69
C GLY A 345 -15.14 -53.37 2.21
N SER A 346 -14.37 -52.30 2.40
CA SER A 346 -14.64 -50.99 1.81
C SER A 346 -14.80 -51.11 0.29
N ASP A 347 -15.88 -50.54 -0.27
CA ASP A 347 -16.14 -50.50 -1.71
C ASP A 347 -15.51 -49.23 -2.31
N PRO A 348 -14.46 -49.32 -3.14
CA PRO A 348 -13.80 -48.16 -3.74
C PRO A 348 -14.76 -47.27 -4.53
N ALA A 349 -15.77 -47.84 -5.18
CA ALA A 349 -16.72 -47.08 -5.99
C ALA A 349 -17.59 -46.13 -5.13
N LYS A 350 -17.84 -46.49 -3.87
CA LYS A 350 -18.59 -45.63 -2.93
C LYS A 350 -17.75 -44.49 -2.37
N LEU A 351 -16.45 -44.70 -2.20
CA LEU A 351 -15.51 -43.70 -1.67
C LEU A 351 -15.02 -42.74 -2.75
N ALA A 352 -14.99 -43.18 -4.01
CA ALA A 352 -14.39 -42.43 -5.11
C ALA A 352 -14.95 -41.01 -5.29
N PRO A 353 -16.26 -40.72 -5.22
CA PRO A 353 -16.77 -39.36 -5.42
C PRO A 353 -16.21 -38.36 -4.40
N GLU A 354 -16.31 -38.67 -3.10
CA GLU A 354 -15.80 -37.82 -2.01
C GLU A 354 -14.26 -37.79 -2.00
N GLY A 355 -13.62 -38.93 -2.31
CA GLY A 355 -12.16 -39.01 -2.43
C GLY A 355 -11.59 -38.18 -3.57
N ARG A 356 -12.27 -38.12 -4.72
CA ARG A 356 -11.90 -37.26 -5.85
C ARG A 356 -12.10 -35.79 -5.51
N ALA A 357 -13.13 -35.43 -4.75
CA ALA A 357 -13.28 -34.06 -4.24
C ALA A 357 -12.10 -33.66 -3.33
N VAL A 358 -11.68 -34.55 -2.43
CA VAL A 358 -10.49 -34.33 -1.58
C VAL A 358 -9.22 -34.22 -2.40
N ALA A 359 -9.00 -35.12 -3.36
CA ALA A 359 -7.84 -35.09 -4.23
C ALA A 359 -7.81 -33.81 -5.08
N LEU A 360 -8.94 -33.38 -5.65
CA LEU A 360 -9.03 -32.13 -6.40
C LEU A 360 -8.73 -30.90 -5.55
N ALA A 361 -9.29 -30.84 -4.33
CA ALA A 361 -8.97 -29.75 -3.41
C ALA A 361 -7.48 -29.75 -3.02
N THR A 362 -6.89 -30.93 -2.77
CA THR A 362 -5.45 -31.08 -2.50
C THR A 362 -4.60 -30.69 -3.71
N ALA A 363 -5.02 -31.00 -4.93
CA ALA A 363 -4.31 -30.62 -6.14
C ALA A 363 -4.29 -29.09 -6.35
N LYS A 364 -5.33 -28.38 -5.88
CA LYS A 364 -5.44 -26.92 -5.96
C LYS A 364 -4.52 -26.20 -4.98
N THR A 365 -4.47 -26.67 -3.73
CA THR A 365 -3.88 -25.90 -2.62
C THR A 365 -2.74 -26.61 -1.90
N GLY A 366 -2.50 -27.88 -2.22
CA GLY A 366 -1.50 -28.72 -1.58
C GLY A 366 -0.06 -28.35 -1.96
N ARG A 367 0.85 -28.80 -1.10
CA ARG A 367 2.30 -28.73 -1.31
C ARG A 367 2.74 -29.61 -2.50
N PRO A 368 3.96 -29.44 -3.04
CA PRO A 368 4.35 -30.06 -4.32
C PRO A 368 4.13 -31.58 -4.41
N ARG A 369 4.49 -32.36 -3.37
CA ARG A 369 4.30 -33.82 -3.37
C ARG A 369 2.84 -34.19 -3.14
N SER A 370 2.15 -33.56 -2.20
CA SER A 370 0.72 -33.80 -1.95
C SER A 370 -0.13 -33.46 -3.18
N ARG A 371 0.18 -32.38 -3.90
CA ARG A 371 -0.43 -32.06 -5.19
C ARG A 371 -0.16 -33.14 -6.23
N SER A 372 1.08 -33.58 -6.38
CA SER A 372 1.44 -34.60 -7.37
C SER A 372 0.72 -35.93 -7.09
N ALA A 373 0.71 -36.38 -5.84
CA ALA A 373 0.00 -37.60 -5.43
C ALA A 373 -1.52 -37.49 -5.69
N ALA A 374 -2.11 -36.33 -5.41
CA ALA A 374 -3.51 -36.07 -5.68
C ALA A 374 -3.84 -36.12 -7.19
N LEU A 375 -2.96 -35.58 -8.04
CA LEU A 375 -3.14 -35.62 -9.50
C LEU A 375 -3.06 -37.04 -10.06
N VAL A 376 -2.10 -37.83 -9.57
CA VAL A 376 -1.99 -39.26 -9.93
C VAL A 376 -3.26 -40.00 -9.52
N ALA A 377 -3.79 -39.75 -8.32
CA ALA A 377 -5.02 -40.36 -7.85
C ALA A 377 -6.24 -39.96 -8.70
N LEU A 378 -6.35 -38.68 -9.07
CA LEU A 378 -7.44 -38.17 -9.93
C LEU A 378 -7.43 -38.79 -11.33
N ALA A 379 -6.25 -39.02 -11.90
CA ALA A 379 -6.08 -39.67 -13.20
C ALA A 379 -6.40 -41.17 -13.17
N GLY A 380 -6.38 -41.77 -11.98
CA GLY A 380 -6.59 -43.18 -11.74
C GLY A 380 -8.04 -43.62 -11.57
N SER A 381 -8.16 -44.92 -11.34
CA SER A 381 -9.39 -45.65 -11.03
C SER A 381 -9.91 -45.36 -9.61
N ASP A 382 -11.09 -45.87 -9.27
CA ASP A 382 -11.66 -45.76 -7.93
C ASP A 382 -10.80 -46.47 -6.88
N THR A 383 -10.11 -47.55 -7.27
CA THR A 383 -9.12 -48.22 -6.42
C THR A 383 -7.90 -47.35 -6.13
N ASP A 384 -7.47 -46.52 -7.07
CA ASP A 384 -6.35 -45.59 -6.88
C ASP A 384 -6.72 -44.45 -5.93
N ILE A 385 -7.96 -43.95 -6.01
CA ILE A 385 -8.51 -42.99 -5.04
C ILE A 385 -8.58 -43.60 -3.64
N ALA A 386 -9.08 -44.83 -3.50
CA ALA A 386 -9.12 -45.52 -2.21
C ALA A 386 -7.70 -45.73 -1.63
N ALA A 387 -6.71 -46.05 -2.46
CA ALA A 387 -5.31 -46.16 -2.04
C ALA A 387 -4.70 -44.81 -1.62
N TYR A 388 -4.98 -43.75 -2.38
CA TYR A 388 -4.57 -42.38 -2.06
C TYR A 388 -5.13 -41.93 -0.70
N LEU A 389 -6.42 -42.17 -0.44
CA LEU A 389 -7.06 -41.84 0.84
C LEU A 389 -6.43 -42.61 2.01
N ARG A 390 -6.16 -43.91 1.83
CA ARG A 390 -5.66 -44.79 2.90
C ARG A 390 -4.23 -44.47 3.31
N THR A 391 -3.33 -44.30 2.34
CA THR A 391 -1.88 -44.12 2.60
C THR A 391 -1.27 -42.98 1.79
N GLY A 392 -1.65 -42.82 0.51
CA GLY A 392 -0.98 -41.90 -0.41
C GLY A 392 -0.94 -40.44 0.04
N ARG A 393 -1.98 -39.94 0.72
CA ARG A 393 -1.99 -38.60 1.34
C ARG A 393 -0.87 -38.43 2.38
N LYS A 394 -0.78 -39.36 3.33
CA LYS A 394 0.19 -39.30 4.43
C LYS A 394 1.62 -39.48 3.91
N ASP A 395 1.81 -40.35 2.93
CA ASP A 395 3.11 -40.56 2.29
C ASP A 395 3.58 -39.30 1.56
N ALA A 396 2.68 -38.61 0.86
CA ALA A 396 2.99 -37.37 0.16
C ALA A 396 3.25 -36.21 1.14
N ASP A 397 2.45 -36.08 2.19
CA ASP A 397 2.67 -35.09 3.26
C ASP A 397 4.01 -35.32 3.95
N ALA A 398 4.40 -36.57 4.19
CA ALA A 398 5.71 -36.90 4.78
C ALA A 398 6.88 -36.57 3.84
N GLN A 399 6.70 -36.69 2.51
CA GLN A 399 7.71 -36.26 1.54
C GLN A 399 7.84 -34.75 1.46
N ASP A 400 6.73 -34.02 1.54
CA ASP A 400 6.75 -32.56 1.60
C ASP A 400 7.40 -32.08 2.92
N ASP A 401 7.06 -32.66 4.06
CA ASP A 401 7.71 -32.38 5.34
C ASP A 401 9.23 -32.65 5.27
N ARG A 402 9.63 -33.76 4.62
CA ARG A 402 11.05 -34.07 4.42
C ARG A 402 11.75 -33.01 3.56
N ALA A 403 11.13 -32.56 2.47
CA ALA A 403 11.68 -31.50 1.63
C ALA A 403 11.78 -30.16 2.38
N ASP A 404 10.79 -29.81 3.20
CA ASP A 404 10.82 -28.60 4.03
C ASP A 404 11.96 -28.68 5.07
N ALA A 405 12.17 -29.84 5.70
CA ALA A 405 13.27 -30.05 6.63
C ALA A 405 14.65 -30.07 5.94
N GLU A 406 14.77 -30.63 4.74
CA GLU A 406 16.00 -30.56 3.91
C GLU A 406 16.36 -29.11 3.60
N HIS A 407 15.37 -28.31 3.19
CA HIS A 407 15.58 -26.89 2.94
C HIS A 407 16.09 -26.17 4.20
N LEU A 408 15.47 -26.40 5.35
CA LEU A 408 15.92 -25.83 6.62
C LEU A 408 17.33 -26.30 7.01
N ALA A 409 17.70 -27.55 6.73
CA ALA A 409 19.04 -28.07 6.99
C ALA A 409 20.12 -27.32 6.21
N GLU A 410 19.78 -26.79 5.02
CA GLU A 410 20.69 -26.05 4.16
C GLU A 410 20.68 -24.55 4.43
N THR A 411 19.49 -23.94 4.59
CA THR A 411 19.31 -22.49 4.48
C THR A 411 18.98 -21.79 5.79
N ALA A 412 18.61 -22.51 6.85
CA ALA A 412 18.21 -21.85 8.10
C ALA A 412 19.34 -20.99 8.66
N ASP A 413 19.02 -19.76 9.09
CA ASP A 413 20.02 -18.79 9.60
C ASP A 413 20.80 -19.34 10.81
N PHE A 414 20.08 -20.02 11.71
CA PHE A 414 20.64 -20.57 12.94
C PHE A 414 21.26 -21.95 12.72
N PRO A 415 22.56 -22.15 13.02
CA PRO A 415 23.22 -23.45 12.89
C PRO A 415 22.56 -24.55 13.71
N GLU A 416 21.93 -24.19 14.84
CA GLU A 416 21.19 -25.12 15.69
C GLU A 416 19.95 -25.70 14.99
N VAL A 417 19.24 -24.88 14.20
CA VAL A 417 18.11 -25.34 13.38
C VAL A 417 18.61 -26.26 12.27
N ARG A 418 19.70 -25.88 11.60
CA ARG A 418 20.29 -26.73 10.54
C ARG A 418 20.68 -28.11 11.07
N ALA A 419 21.35 -28.15 12.21
CA ALA A 419 21.76 -29.40 12.86
C ALA A 419 20.55 -30.23 13.33
N ALA A 420 19.52 -29.60 13.89
CA ALA A 420 18.30 -30.27 14.32
C ALA A 420 17.49 -30.82 13.14
N ALA A 421 17.40 -30.10 12.03
CA ALA A 421 16.80 -30.55 10.78
C ALA A 421 17.54 -31.78 10.23
N ALA A 422 18.87 -31.71 10.12
CA ALA A 422 19.70 -32.83 9.68
C ALA A 422 19.53 -34.08 10.56
N LYS A 423 19.35 -33.90 11.87
CA LYS A 423 19.03 -34.99 12.80
C LYS A 423 17.62 -35.55 12.57
N ALA A 424 16.62 -34.69 12.39
CA ALA A 424 15.23 -35.12 12.16
C ALA A 424 15.12 -35.94 10.86
N LEU A 425 15.86 -35.55 9.82
CA LEU A 425 15.93 -36.25 8.53
C LEU A 425 16.47 -37.68 8.60
N GLN A 426 17.22 -38.02 9.66
CA GLN A 426 17.68 -39.40 9.92
C GLN A 426 16.56 -40.29 10.50
N GLY A 427 15.46 -39.70 10.95
CA GLY A 427 14.29 -40.38 11.51
C GLY A 427 13.21 -40.71 10.48
N ASP A 428 12.07 -41.15 10.99
CA ASP A 428 10.86 -41.40 10.21
C ASP A 428 10.06 -40.10 9.95
N GLY A 429 8.96 -40.21 9.21
CA GLY A 429 8.09 -39.06 8.91
C GLY A 429 7.59 -38.34 10.17
N ALA A 430 7.26 -39.10 11.23
CA ALA A 430 6.78 -38.51 12.49
C ALA A 430 7.86 -37.66 13.17
N ALA A 431 9.12 -38.09 13.13
CA ALA A 431 10.25 -37.30 13.63
C ALA A 431 10.44 -35.98 12.86
N VAL A 432 10.30 -36.02 11.53
CA VAL A 432 10.39 -34.83 10.67
C VAL A 432 9.22 -33.88 10.94
N SER A 433 7.98 -34.37 10.96
CA SER A 433 6.79 -33.55 11.25
C SER A 433 6.87 -32.92 12.65
N ALA A 434 7.35 -33.67 13.66
CA ALA A 434 7.53 -33.14 15.02
C ALA A 434 8.59 -32.04 15.08
N PHE A 435 9.70 -32.20 14.34
CA PHE A 435 10.71 -31.16 14.20
C PHE A 435 10.12 -29.89 13.57
N LEU A 436 9.39 -30.00 12.46
CA LEU A 436 8.77 -28.85 11.81
C LEU A 436 7.69 -28.20 12.68
N ALA A 437 6.91 -28.98 13.41
CA ALA A 437 5.82 -28.46 14.22
C ALA A 437 6.33 -27.67 15.45
N THR A 438 7.32 -28.22 16.16
CA THR A 438 7.77 -27.65 17.45
C THR A 438 9.28 -27.66 17.62
N GLY A 439 9.97 -28.72 17.18
CA GLY A 439 11.39 -28.92 17.44
C GLY A 439 12.29 -27.79 16.91
N GLN A 440 11.96 -27.23 15.74
CA GLN A 440 12.72 -26.12 15.15
C GLN A 440 12.70 -24.85 16.01
N TYR A 441 11.63 -24.63 16.78
CA TYR A 441 11.50 -23.48 17.67
C TYR A 441 12.17 -23.75 19.02
N GLU A 442 12.10 -24.99 19.52
CA GLU A 442 12.75 -25.39 20.77
C GLU A 442 14.26 -25.19 20.71
N VAL A 443 14.91 -25.56 19.62
CA VAL A 443 16.37 -25.43 19.47
C VAL A 443 16.85 -23.98 19.39
N VAL A 444 15.96 -23.03 19.12
CA VAL A 444 16.24 -21.58 19.10
C VAL A 444 15.52 -20.81 20.21
N LYS A 445 14.99 -21.50 21.22
CA LYS A 445 14.22 -20.87 22.31
C LYS A 445 14.99 -19.70 22.95
N GLN A 446 16.29 -19.85 23.21
CA GLN A 446 17.10 -18.80 23.84
C GLN A 446 17.31 -17.59 22.92
N GLN A 447 17.49 -17.82 21.62
CA GLN A 447 17.64 -16.79 20.59
C GLN A 447 16.33 -16.02 20.44
N MET A 448 15.18 -16.71 20.42
CA MET A 448 13.86 -16.08 20.44
C MET A 448 13.66 -15.27 21.71
N ARG A 449 13.98 -15.83 22.89
CA ARG A 449 13.90 -15.11 24.17
C ARG A 449 14.72 -13.81 24.13
N LEU A 450 15.94 -13.84 23.59
CA LEU A 450 16.77 -12.65 23.42
C LEU A 450 16.13 -11.63 22.47
N ARG A 451 15.51 -12.06 21.37
CA ARG A 451 14.79 -11.17 20.45
C ARG A 451 13.58 -10.51 21.14
N VAL A 452 12.83 -11.28 21.92
CA VAL A 452 11.70 -10.77 22.73
C VAL A 452 12.18 -9.78 23.79
N VAL A 453 13.28 -10.07 24.51
CA VAL A 453 13.87 -9.11 25.47
C VAL A 453 14.31 -7.83 24.78
N ARG A 454 14.92 -7.90 23.59
CA ARG A 454 15.32 -6.71 22.83
C ARG A 454 14.13 -5.83 22.45
N ALA A 455 12.96 -6.43 22.21
CA ALA A 455 11.73 -5.71 21.91
C ALA A 455 11.25 -4.82 23.07
N LEU A 456 11.67 -5.05 24.32
CA LEU A 456 11.37 -4.13 25.44
C LEU A 456 11.91 -2.72 25.21
N THR A 457 12.96 -2.57 24.41
CA THR A 457 13.58 -1.27 24.16
C THR A 457 12.66 -0.42 23.29
N GLY A 458 11.94 0.51 23.92
CA GLY A 458 11.01 1.40 23.24
C GLY A 458 9.58 0.88 23.13
N ALA A 459 9.28 -0.27 23.75
CA ALA A 459 7.93 -0.82 23.82
C ALA A 459 6.97 0.12 24.57
N GLY A 460 5.73 0.21 24.08
CA GLY A 460 4.65 0.85 24.83
C GLY A 460 4.11 -0.05 25.96
N PRO A 461 3.13 0.44 26.75
CA PRO A 461 2.56 -0.33 27.85
C PRO A 461 1.97 -1.69 27.44
N ILE A 462 1.21 -1.74 26.35
CA ILE A 462 0.54 -2.96 25.89
C ILE A 462 1.55 -3.94 25.32
N GLU A 463 2.52 -3.45 24.55
CA GLU A 463 3.64 -4.25 24.05
C GLU A 463 4.50 -4.79 25.18
N THR A 464 4.78 -3.99 26.22
CA THR A 464 5.51 -4.44 27.41
C THR A 464 4.77 -5.56 28.14
N GLU A 465 3.45 -5.46 28.31
CA GLU A 465 2.64 -6.52 28.91
C GLU A 465 2.69 -7.81 28.07
N ALA A 466 2.54 -7.69 26.74
CA ALA A 466 2.61 -8.83 25.83
C ALA A 466 4.01 -9.50 25.83
N ILE A 467 5.07 -8.70 25.89
CA ILE A 467 6.45 -9.18 26.00
C ILE A 467 6.64 -9.95 27.32
N ASN A 468 6.25 -9.36 28.46
CA ASN A 468 6.41 -10.00 29.76
C ASN A 468 5.62 -11.32 29.82
N LYS A 469 4.40 -11.35 29.29
CA LYS A 469 3.61 -12.59 29.20
C LYS A 469 4.34 -13.69 28.41
N ALA A 470 4.98 -13.34 27.29
CA ALA A 470 5.75 -14.32 26.50
C ALA A 470 7.02 -14.78 27.24
N LEU A 471 7.71 -13.87 27.94
CA LEU A 471 8.92 -14.17 28.71
C LEU A 471 8.64 -14.99 29.97
N ASP A 472 7.50 -14.76 30.62
CA ASP A 472 7.05 -15.47 31.82
C ASP A 472 6.55 -16.88 31.50
N ALA A 473 5.89 -17.05 30.34
CA ALA A 473 5.53 -18.38 29.85
C ALA A 473 6.77 -19.23 29.57
N ASP A 474 7.85 -18.62 29.06
CA ASP A 474 9.13 -19.25 28.74
C ASP A 474 8.99 -20.60 27.99
N THR A 475 8.12 -20.64 26.98
CA THR A 475 8.02 -21.77 26.06
C THR A 475 8.41 -21.33 24.65
N ALA A 476 8.95 -22.24 23.84
CA ALA A 476 9.29 -21.90 22.46
C ALA A 476 8.04 -21.46 21.67
N ASP A 477 6.89 -22.11 21.92
CA ASP A 477 5.60 -21.75 21.33
C ASP A 477 5.16 -20.32 21.69
N ALA A 478 5.18 -19.94 22.99
CA ALA A 478 4.78 -18.60 23.41
C ALA A 478 5.69 -17.51 22.83
N LEU A 479 7.00 -17.75 22.80
CA LEU A 479 7.98 -16.83 22.20
C LEU A 479 7.77 -16.71 20.69
N HIS A 480 7.57 -17.83 20.00
CA HIS A 480 7.32 -17.85 18.56
C HIS A 480 6.01 -17.13 18.21
N GLN A 481 4.91 -17.42 18.91
CA GLN A 481 3.62 -16.76 18.68
C GLN A 481 3.69 -15.24 18.88
N PHE A 482 4.41 -14.79 19.92
CA PHE A 482 4.66 -13.37 20.14
C PHE A 482 5.43 -12.75 18.97
N LEU A 483 6.54 -13.35 18.55
CA LEU A 483 7.37 -12.83 17.45
C LEU A 483 6.66 -12.88 16.08
N ALA A 484 5.79 -13.86 15.88
CA ALA A 484 5.07 -14.04 14.62
C ALA A 484 3.90 -13.05 14.46
N THR A 485 3.17 -12.76 15.55
CA THR A 485 1.94 -11.96 15.48
C THR A 485 1.73 -11.02 16.67
N GLY A 486 2.11 -11.44 17.88
CA GLY A 486 1.85 -10.69 19.11
C GLY A 486 2.54 -9.31 19.16
N GLU A 487 3.80 -9.23 18.74
CA GLU A 487 4.59 -7.98 18.74
C GLU A 487 3.88 -6.90 17.90
N ALA A 488 3.56 -7.22 16.64
CA ALA A 488 2.91 -6.27 15.74
C ALA A 488 1.52 -5.85 16.22
N LEU A 489 0.75 -6.78 16.80
CA LEU A 489 -0.57 -6.49 17.36
C LEU A 489 -0.48 -5.53 18.55
N ALA A 490 0.40 -5.82 19.51
CA ALA A 490 0.54 -5.02 20.72
C ALA A 490 1.09 -3.62 20.42
N ARG A 491 2.11 -3.52 19.55
CA ARG A 491 2.62 -2.24 19.04
C ARG A 491 1.51 -1.43 18.37
N THR A 492 0.70 -2.05 17.50
CA THR A 492 -0.42 -1.36 16.84
C THR A 492 -1.43 -0.82 17.87
N GLN A 493 -1.69 -1.56 18.95
CA GLN A 493 -2.59 -1.10 20.01
C GLN A 493 -2.04 0.11 20.76
N ASP A 494 -0.75 0.07 21.14
CA ASP A 494 -0.08 1.22 21.77
C ASP A 494 -0.08 2.46 20.85
N GLU A 495 0.20 2.26 19.57
CA GLU A 495 0.17 3.33 18.57
C GLU A 495 -1.22 3.90 18.36
N ARG A 496 -2.29 3.08 18.41
CA ARG A 496 -3.67 3.56 18.34
C ARG A 496 -4.00 4.43 19.54
N VAL A 497 -3.60 4.02 20.75
CA VAL A 497 -3.76 4.84 21.97
C VAL A 497 -3.02 6.17 21.82
N ARG A 498 -1.76 6.14 21.35
CA ARG A 498 -0.96 7.34 21.13
C ARG A 498 -1.56 8.27 20.07
N ALA A 499 -2.07 7.72 18.97
CA ALA A 499 -2.75 8.50 17.93
C ALA A 499 -4.07 9.09 18.45
N ALA A 500 -4.85 8.36 19.26
CA ALA A 500 -6.06 8.88 19.89
C ALA A 500 -5.77 10.05 20.84
N GLN A 501 -4.67 10.00 21.61
CA GLN A 501 -4.21 11.12 22.42
C GLN A 501 -3.84 12.33 21.57
N LEU A 502 -3.13 12.12 20.45
CA LEU A 502 -2.74 13.18 19.51
C LEU A 502 -3.96 13.78 18.77
N PHE A 503 -5.00 13.00 18.52
CA PHE A 503 -6.27 13.48 18.01
C PHE A 503 -6.94 14.47 19.00
N GLY A 504 -6.79 14.25 20.30
CA GLY A 504 -7.21 15.19 21.35
C GLY A 504 -6.33 16.43 21.50
N SER A 505 -5.22 16.57 20.77
CA SER A 505 -4.30 17.70 20.89
C SER A 505 -4.86 19.01 20.31
N SER A 506 -4.25 20.14 20.68
CA SER A 506 -4.66 21.48 20.21
C SER A 506 -4.12 21.84 18.81
N GLY A 507 -3.12 21.12 18.28
CA GLY A 507 -2.57 21.34 16.94
C GLY A 507 -3.50 20.81 15.86
N ALA A 508 -3.85 21.65 14.88
CA ALA A 508 -4.86 21.30 13.87
C ALA A 508 -4.31 20.25 12.90
N GLU A 509 -3.04 20.38 12.53
CA GLU A 509 -2.36 19.46 11.61
C GLU A 509 -2.08 18.13 12.29
N VAL A 510 -1.59 18.15 13.54
CA VAL A 510 -1.37 16.93 14.33
C VAL A 510 -2.69 16.18 14.55
N ARG A 511 -3.78 16.89 14.87
CA ARG A 511 -5.11 16.29 15.00
C ARG A 511 -5.58 15.66 13.70
N ALA A 512 -5.47 16.37 12.58
CA ALA A 512 -5.89 15.86 11.27
C ALA A 512 -5.10 14.62 10.86
N ALA A 513 -3.77 14.64 10.99
CA ALA A 513 -2.91 13.51 10.69
C ALA A 513 -3.19 12.30 11.61
N ALA A 514 -3.44 12.54 12.90
CA ALA A 514 -3.83 11.49 13.84
C ALA A 514 -5.18 10.85 13.46
N HIS A 515 -6.16 11.64 13.03
CA HIS A 515 -7.45 11.14 12.57
C HIS A 515 -7.30 10.24 11.35
N VAL A 516 -6.54 10.68 10.34
CA VAL A 516 -6.24 9.90 9.14
C VAL A 516 -5.57 8.57 9.50
N ALA A 517 -4.60 8.60 10.42
CA ALA A 517 -3.88 7.42 10.88
C ALA A 517 -4.79 6.41 11.60
N LEU A 518 -5.71 6.88 12.47
CA LEU A 518 -6.65 6.02 13.19
C LEU A 518 -7.63 5.28 12.27
N GLU A 519 -8.02 5.93 11.18
CA GLU A 519 -8.92 5.41 10.14
C GLU A 519 -8.22 4.47 9.14
N GLY A 520 -6.90 4.36 9.23
CA GLY A 520 -6.07 3.60 8.30
C GLY A 520 -5.60 2.22 8.79
N PRO A 521 -4.84 1.51 7.93
CA PRO A 521 -4.15 0.27 8.28
C PRO A 521 -3.02 0.50 9.28
N ALA A 522 -2.49 -0.58 9.86
CA ALA A 522 -1.43 -0.52 10.87
C ALA A 522 -0.17 0.21 10.36
N ASP A 523 0.21 0.00 9.10
CA ASP A 523 1.38 0.67 8.50
C ASP A 523 1.24 2.19 8.42
N LEU A 524 0.03 2.68 8.10
CA LEU A 524 -0.25 4.11 8.04
C LEU A 524 -0.18 4.73 9.45
N LEU A 525 -0.70 4.01 10.45
CA LEU A 525 -0.61 4.40 11.84
C LEU A 525 0.85 4.46 12.31
N HIS A 526 1.63 3.42 12.02
CA HIS A 526 3.05 3.37 12.37
C HIS A 526 3.83 4.51 11.71
N ALA A 527 3.60 4.77 10.42
CA ALA A 527 4.22 5.87 9.69
C ALA A 527 3.90 7.24 10.32
N PHE A 528 2.66 7.45 10.77
CA PHE A 528 2.29 8.67 11.48
C PHE A 528 3.04 8.80 12.82
N ILE A 529 3.09 7.73 13.62
CA ILE A 529 3.74 7.76 14.93
C ILE A 529 5.25 7.98 14.84
N THR A 530 5.91 7.40 13.83
CA THR A 530 7.37 7.47 13.66
C THR A 530 7.83 8.77 13.00
N THR A 531 7.16 9.20 11.94
CA THR A 531 7.63 10.33 11.11
C THR A 531 6.57 11.41 10.91
N GLY A 532 5.31 11.03 10.68
CA GLY A 532 4.23 11.96 10.34
C GLY A 532 3.93 12.99 11.44
N ARG A 533 4.02 12.60 12.73
CA ARG A 533 3.78 13.49 13.87
C ARG A 533 4.68 14.71 13.87
N SER A 534 5.99 14.50 13.71
CA SER A 534 6.98 15.58 13.75
C SER A 534 6.76 16.56 12.60
N ARG A 535 6.33 16.07 11.44
CA ARG A 535 5.99 16.92 10.30
C ARG A 535 4.74 17.76 10.55
N ALA A 536 3.65 17.13 10.99
CA ALA A 536 2.41 17.83 11.33
C ALA A 536 2.65 18.91 12.41
N GLN A 537 3.49 18.60 13.40
CA GLN A 537 3.90 19.55 14.43
C GLN A 537 4.67 20.76 13.86
N ARG A 538 5.54 20.55 12.85
CA ARG A 538 6.22 21.66 12.17
C ARG A 538 5.23 22.54 11.39
N GLN A 539 4.21 21.96 10.76
CA GLN A 539 3.16 22.74 10.09
C GLN A 539 2.35 23.58 11.09
N ASP A 540 1.96 23.00 12.23
CA ASP A 540 1.30 23.74 13.31
C ASP A 540 2.18 24.90 13.84
N GLN A 541 3.50 24.68 13.98
CA GLN A 541 4.44 25.73 14.40
C GLN A 541 4.56 26.87 13.37
N LEU A 542 4.58 26.56 12.08
CA LEU A 542 4.59 27.56 11.01
C LEU A 542 3.31 28.39 11.04
N ALA A 543 2.14 27.74 11.17
CA ALA A 543 0.86 28.43 11.28
C ALA A 543 0.79 29.33 12.52
N ALA A 544 1.26 28.85 13.68
CA ALA A 544 1.30 29.65 14.91
C ALA A 544 2.23 30.86 14.82
N THR A 545 3.36 30.73 14.10
CA THR A 545 4.29 31.83 13.87
C THR A 545 3.66 32.91 13.00
N HIS A 546 3.02 32.51 11.89
CA HIS A 546 2.27 33.41 11.02
C HIS A 546 1.16 34.15 11.78
N GLU A 547 0.32 33.40 12.52
CA GLU A 547 -0.75 33.95 13.35
C GLU A 547 -0.24 35.04 14.31
N THR A 548 0.89 34.78 14.96
CA THR A 548 1.50 35.73 15.91
C THR A 548 1.92 37.02 15.20
N GLN A 549 2.56 36.92 14.03
CA GLN A 549 2.99 38.08 13.24
C GLN A 549 1.80 38.93 12.78
N ILE A 550 0.72 38.30 12.30
CA ILE A 550 -0.50 38.99 11.88
C ILE A 550 -1.15 39.73 13.06
N ARG A 551 -1.31 39.07 14.21
CA ARG A 551 -1.88 39.68 15.41
C ARG A 551 -1.07 40.86 15.91
N GLN A 552 0.25 40.81 15.83
CA GLN A 552 1.12 41.93 16.20
C GLN A 552 0.85 43.16 15.33
N LEU A 553 0.77 43.00 14.01
CA LEU A 553 0.46 44.10 13.09
C LEU A 553 -0.92 44.70 13.35
N ILE A 554 -1.95 43.86 13.50
CA ILE A 554 -3.32 44.33 13.81
C ILE A 554 -3.35 45.09 15.15
N THR A 555 -2.63 44.60 16.15
CA THR A 555 -2.57 45.23 17.49
C THR A 555 -1.85 46.58 17.43
N HIS A 556 -0.76 46.68 16.68
CA HIS A 556 -0.04 47.93 16.45
C HIS A 556 -0.95 48.97 15.77
N ALA A 557 -1.61 48.61 14.67
CA ALA A 557 -2.56 49.45 13.97
C ALA A 557 -3.71 49.92 14.88
N ALA A 558 -4.23 49.02 15.73
CA ALA A 558 -5.28 49.33 16.69
C ALA A 558 -4.84 50.37 17.74
N GLY A 559 -3.61 50.26 18.25
CA GLY A 559 -3.02 51.25 19.16
C GLY A 559 -2.87 52.63 18.50
N ILE A 560 -2.46 52.66 17.24
CA ILE A 560 -2.40 53.89 16.44
C ILE A 560 -3.79 54.52 16.28
N ALA A 561 -4.79 53.73 15.89
CA ALA A 561 -6.17 54.21 15.71
C ALA A 561 -6.77 54.75 17.02
N ALA A 562 -6.50 54.10 18.16
CA ALA A 562 -6.92 54.59 19.48
C ALA A 562 -6.29 55.95 19.81
N THR A 563 -4.99 56.10 19.56
CA THR A 563 -4.27 57.37 19.75
C THR A 563 -4.80 58.47 18.81
N ALA A 564 -5.10 58.13 17.55
CA ALA A 564 -5.69 59.05 16.59
C ALA A 564 -7.07 59.56 17.05
N ARG A 565 -7.91 58.68 17.60
CA ARG A 565 -9.22 59.05 18.18
C ARG A 565 -9.07 59.98 19.39
N LYS A 566 -8.10 59.71 20.28
CA LYS A 566 -7.77 60.60 21.39
C LYS A 566 -7.37 62.00 20.89
N ASN A 567 -6.47 62.07 19.92
CA ASN A 567 -6.06 63.34 19.30
C ASN A 567 -7.24 64.09 18.67
N ALA A 568 -8.12 63.40 17.95
CA ALA A 568 -9.32 63.97 17.36
C ALA A 568 -10.32 64.51 18.40
N ALA A 569 -10.48 63.79 19.52
CA ALA A 569 -11.31 64.25 20.63
C ALA A 569 -10.73 65.51 21.30
N GLU A 570 -9.42 65.54 21.53
CA GLU A 570 -8.72 66.72 22.06
C GLU A 570 -8.79 67.92 21.10
N ALA A 571 -8.70 67.69 19.78
CA ALA A 571 -8.92 68.72 18.76
C ALA A 571 -10.34 69.29 18.84
N GLY A 572 -11.34 68.44 19.06
CA GLY A 572 -12.73 68.84 19.26
C GLY A 572 -12.92 69.74 20.50
N ARG A 573 -12.16 69.53 21.58
CA ARG A 573 -12.22 70.42 22.76
C ARG A 573 -11.67 71.82 22.47
N ALA A 574 -10.74 71.95 21.53
CA ALA A 574 -10.17 73.24 21.14
C ALA A 574 -11.16 74.12 20.34
N THR A 575 -12.29 73.56 19.87
CA THR A 575 -13.30 74.33 19.11
C THR A 575 -14.27 75.12 19.98
N SER A 576 -14.14 74.99 21.30
CA SER A 576 -15.01 75.62 22.31
C SER A 576 -14.25 76.58 23.23
N ARG A 577 -12.95 76.79 22.97
CA ARG A 577 -12.12 77.84 23.53
C ARG A 577 -12.08 78.99 22.55
#